data_AF-A0A3C1LZF7-F1
#
_entry.id   AF-A0A3C1LZF7-F1
#
_cell.length_a   1.000
_cell.length_b   1.000
_cell.length_c   1.000
_cell.angle_alpha   90.00
_cell.angle_beta   90.00
_cell.angle_gamma   90.00
#
_symmetry.space_group_name_H-M   'P 1'
#
loop_
_entity.id
_entity.type
_entity.pdbx_description
1 polymer ?
#
loop_
_entity_poly.entity_id
_entity_poly.type
_entity_poly.pdbx_seq_one_letter_code
_entity_poly.pdbx_strand_id
1 'polypeptide(L)'
;MDMSELDTLEQEVERLLVQAREDLEKEKLRQQRERQIQEFLEQIQNRLQPLLAKTEEMIAALDGQGVDNPTRQLLEEKAAKIRQDLVNAPEEARDKADRQFLLQEERLVEEREAREVEIWRHQLKADLLEMIAEQEDFYSATDAAIAIKGHVSDLKAIGALEEVVDVLMNQINENSETEGPVARLRGTHEQTLSFIYNKALENRSRVDRPPNVQPPTRHRKSERRPSLYTDLEGKVLVFGGHDRLESAVRTRLRDSCVSLSWATEQGGLQLAAQVESQIPKAELILIVTGYASHSLTERAIESCKRYGQPYEIINTTGMTRLLEAIESGLKARQLAKRWKAN
;
A
#
# COMPACT_ATOMS: atom_id res chain seq x y z
N MET A 1 22.61 45.26 -3.77
CA MET A 1 21.95 43.99 -3.46
C MET A 1 21.71 43.99 -1.99
N ASP A 2 20.44 44.14 -1.63
CA ASP A 2 20.00 44.09 -0.25
C ASP A 2 19.99 42.62 0.21
N MET A 3 20.26 42.35 1.49
CA MET A 3 20.30 40.96 2.01
C MET A 3 18.95 40.25 1.81
N SER A 4 17.85 40.99 1.83
CA SER A 4 16.51 40.47 1.55
C SER A 4 16.32 40.03 0.09
N GLU A 5 16.98 40.68 -0.87
CA GLU A 5 16.94 40.30 -2.29
C GLU A 5 17.71 38.99 -2.52
N LEU A 6 18.79 38.77 -1.77
CA LEU A 6 19.56 37.52 -1.78
C LEU A 6 18.76 36.36 -1.17
N ASP A 7 18.14 36.56 -0.01
CA ASP A 7 17.30 35.53 0.63
C ASP A 7 16.10 35.13 -0.26
N THR A 8 15.50 36.10 -0.97
CA THR A 8 14.39 35.85 -1.89
C THR A 8 14.88 35.06 -3.12
N LEU A 9 16.05 35.42 -3.67
CA LEU A 9 16.66 34.71 -4.78
C LEU A 9 17.06 33.28 -4.40
N GLU A 10 17.61 33.06 -3.21
CA GLU A 10 17.97 31.73 -2.70
C GLU A 10 16.73 30.83 -2.58
N GLN A 11 15.63 31.33 -2.02
CA GLN A 11 14.36 30.59 -1.94
C GLN A 11 13.78 30.26 -3.32
N GLU A 12 13.87 31.20 -4.28
CA GLU A 12 13.42 30.96 -5.65
C GLU A 12 14.28 29.90 -6.36
N VAL A 13 15.60 29.96 -6.19
CA VAL A 13 16.54 28.99 -6.77
C VAL A 13 16.36 27.60 -6.15
N GLU A 14 16.23 27.50 -4.82
CA GLU A 14 15.96 26.22 -4.15
C GLU A 14 14.64 25.60 -4.63
N ARG A 15 13.58 26.40 -4.77
CA ARG A 15 12.30 25.95 -5.30
C ARG A 15 12.42 25.45 -6.74
N LEU A 16 13.15 26.17 -7.60
CA LEU A 16 13.40 25.77 -8.98
C LEU A 16 14.22 24.48 -9.07
N LEU A 17 15.19 24.28 -8.18
CA LEU A 17 16.00 23.07 -8.12
C LEU A 17 15.19 21.84 -7.66
N VAL A 18 14.30 22.01 -6.67
CA VAL A 18 13.37 20.95 -6.24
C VAL A 18 12.43 20.58 -7.39
N GLN A 19 11.84 21.58 -8.05
CA GLN A 19 10.95 21.37 -9.19
C GLN A 19 11.67 20.68 -10.36
N ALA A 20 12.90 21.09 -10.68
CA ALA A 20 13.70 20.47 -11.73
C ALA A 20 14.04 19.01 -11.42
N ARG A 21 14.30 18.66 -10.15
CA ARG A 21 14.54 17.26 -9.73
C ARG A 21 13.29 16.40 -9.90
N GLU A 22 12.14 16.90 -9.46
CA GLU A 22 10.87 16.19 -9.62
C GLU A 22 10.53 15.95 -11.10
N ASP A 23 10.77 16.94 -11.96
CA ASP A 23 10.48 16.83 -13.39
C ASP A 23 11.43 15.83 -14.07
N LEU A 24 12.69 15.76 -13.64
CA LEU A 24 13.66 14.77 -14.12
C LEU A 24 13.28 13.34 -13.72
N GLU A 25 12.75 13.16 -12.51
CA GLU A 25 12.26 11.86 -12.04
C GLU A 25 10.98 11.42 -12.74
N LYS A 26 10.03 12.35 -12.96
CA LYS A 26 8.81 12.10 -13.77
C LYS A 26 9.19 11.67 -15.19
N GLU A 27 10.16 12.36 -15.79
CA GLU A 27 10.61 12.05 -17.15
C GLU A 27 11.28 10.67 -17.23
N LYS A 28 12.07 10.28 -16.22
CA LYS A 28 12.63 8.91 -16.15
C LYS A 28 11.55 7.83 -16.08
N LEU A 29 10.55 8.01 -15.23
CA LEU A 29 9.44 7.07 -15.09
C LEU A 29 8.62 6.98 -16.39
N ARG A 30 8.37 8.12 -17.02
CA ARG A 30 7.70 8.18 -18.33
C ARG A 30 8.49 7.43 -19.39
N GLN A 31 9.80 7.65 -19.48
CA GLN A 31 10.66 6.95 -20.43
C GLN A 31 10.70 5.44 -20.19
N GLN A 32 10.73 5.00 -18.93
CA GLN A 32 10.68 3.58 -18.59
C GLN A 32 9.36 2.94 -19.05
N ARG A 33 8.24 3.62 -18.82
CA ARG A 33 6.92 3.17 -19.28
C ARG A 33 6.82 3.14 -20.81
N GLU A 34 7.26 4.19 -21.49
CA GLU A 34 7.24 4.28 -22.95
C GLU A 34 8.04 3.12 -23.58
N ARG A 35 9.18 2.78 -22.99
CA ARG A 35 9.97 1.60 -23.40
C ARG A 35 9.19 0.30 -23.23
N GLN A 36 8.52 0.08 -22.08
CA GLN A 36 7.70 -1.11 -21.87
C GLN A 36 6.53 -1.20 -22.86
N ILE A 37 5.88 -0.07 -23.17
CA ILE A 37 4.82 -0.01 -24.18
C ILE A 37 5.37 -0.41 -25.55
N GLN A 38 6.52 0.15 -25.94
CA GLN A 38 7.18 -0.19 -27.20
C GLN A 38 7.56 -1.68 -27.26
N GLU A 39 8.14 -2.23 -26.19
CA GLU A 39 8.47 -3.66 -26.10
C GLU A 39 7.22 -4.55 -26.26
N PHE A 40 6.10 -4.22 -25.61
CA PHE A 40 4.86 -4.99 -25.77
C PHE A 40 4.25 -4.84 -27.16
N LEU A 41 4.29 -3.65 -27.73
CA LEU A 41 3.80 -3.38 -29.07
C LEU A 41 4.60 -4.18 -30.10
N GLU A 42 5.92 -4.17 -30.01
CA GLU A 42 6.80 -4.99 -30.86
C GLU A 42 6.51 -6.48 -30.69
N GLN A 43 6.30 -6.97 -29.47
CA GLN A 43 5.93 -8.37 -29.24
C GLN A 43 4.59 -8.75 -29.90
N ILE A 44 3.58 -7.87 -29.83
CA ILE A 44 2.28 -8.10 -30.48
C ILE A 44 2.46 -8.12 -32.00
N GLN A 45 3.16 -7.12 -32.55
CA GLN A 45 3.40 -7.01 -33.99
C GLN A 45 4.21 -8.19 -34.53
N ASN A 46 5.30 -8.58 -33.87
CA ASN A 46 6.15 -9.70 -34.26
C ASN A 46 5.42 -11.05 -34.24
N ARG A 47 4.33 -11.17 -33.48
CA ARG A 47 3.49 -12.38 -33.47
C ARG A 47 2.38 -12.33 -34.51
N LEU A 48 1.69 -11.19 -34.64
CA LEU A 48 0.49 -11.08 -35.46
C LEU A 48 0.80 -10.79 -36.94
N GLN A 49 1.82 -9.99 -37.26
CA GLN A 49 2.17 -9.70 -38.66
C GLN A 49 2.56 -10.95 -39.46
N PRO A 50 3.41 -11.87 -38.96
CA PRO A 50 3.74 -13.08 -39.72
C PRO A 50 2.54 -14.02 -39.90
N LEU A 51 1.63 -14.05 -38.91
CA LEU A 51 0.39 -14.83 -39.01
C LEU A 51 -0.55 -14.24 -40.06
N LEU A 52 -0.70 -12.91 -40.08
CA LEU A 52 -1.49 -12.22 -41.11
C LEU A 52 -0.93 -12.51 -42.50
N ALA A 53 0.38 -12.36 -42.71
CA ALA A 53 1.02 -12.60 -43.99
C ALA A 53 0.79 -14.04 -44.50
N LYS A 54 0.96 -15.05 -43.63
CA LYS A 54 0.67 -16.45 -43.98
C LYS A 54 -0.80 -16.70 -44.32
N THR A 55 -1.70 -16.03 -43.62
CA THR A 55 -3.15 -16.16 -43.83
C THR A 55 -3.54 -15.54 -45.17
N GLU A 56 -3.01 -14.35 -45.48
CA GLU A 56 -3.25 -13.64 -46.74
C GLU A 56 -2.64 -14.36 -47.95
N GLU A 57 -1.42 -14.92 -47.81
CA GLU A 57 -0.79 -15.73 -48.86
C GLU A 57 -1.63 -16.99 -49.17
N MET A 58 -2.16 -17.66 -48.15
CA MET A 58 -3.01 -18.83 -48.33
C MET A 58 -4.37 -18.47 -48.97
N ILE A 59 -4.97 -17.33 -48.59
CA ILE A 59 -6.20 -16.83 -49.24
C ILE A 59 -5.94 -16.57 -50.73
N ALA A 60 -4.83 -15.90 -51.07
CA ALA A 60 -4.46 -15.61 -52.46
C ALA A 60 -4.20 -16.89 -53.28
N ALA A 61 -3.57 -17.90 -52.68
CA ALA A 61 -3.35 -19.20 -53.33
C ALA A 61 -4.68 -19.94 -53.61
N LEU A 62 -5.65 -19.84 -52.70
CA LEU A 62 -6.99 -20.41 -52.89
C LEU A 62 -7.79 -19.65 -53.96
N ASP A 63 -7.66 -18.32 -54.02
CA ASP A 63 -8.29 -17.48 -55.06
C ASP A 63 -7.79 -17.83 -56.47
N GLY A 64 -6.49 -18.05 -56.63
CA GLY A 64 -5.90 -18.44 -57.91
C GLY A 64 -6.36 -19.80 -58.44
N GLN A 65 -6.95 -20.65 -57.59
CA GLN A 65 -7.47 -21.97 -57.95
C GLN A 65 -8.98 -21.96 -58.28
N GLY A 66 -9.68 -20.85 -58.05
CA GLY A 66 -11.10 -20.70 -58.40
C GLY A 66 -12.05 -21.61 -57.62
N VAL A 67 -11.63 -22.12 -56.45
CA VAL A 67 -12.43 -23.05 -55.63
C VAL A 67 -13.12 -22.27 -54.52
N ASP A 68 -14.45 -22.29 -54.52
CA ASP A 68 -15.24 -21.75 -53.42
C ASP A 68 -15.17 -22.72 -52.22
N ASN A 69 -14.34 -22.37 -51.24
CA ASN A 69 -13.98 -23.26 -50.14
C ASN A 69 -14.41 -22.62 -48.81
N PRO A 70 -15.20 -23.29 -47.95
CA PRO A 70 -15.57 -22.76 -46.63
C PRO A 70 -14.35 -22.43 -45.74
N THR A 71 -13.21 -23.08 -45.98
CA THR A 71 -11.92 -22.78 -45.33
C THR A 71 -11.42 -21.37 -45.65
N ARG A 72 -11.70 -20.87 -46.86
CA ARG A 72 -11.32 -19.51 -47.28
C ARG A 72 -12.06 -18.45 -46.47
N GLN A 73 -13.38 -18.58 -46.32
CA GLN A 73 -14.19 -17.65 -45.54
C GLN A 73 -13.69 -17.57 -44.09
N LEU A 74 -13.37 -18.73 -43.49
CA LEU A 74 -12.75 -18.80 -42.17
C LEU A 74 -11.39 -18.08 -42.12
N LEU A 75 -10.53 -18.24 -43.12
CA LEU A 75 -9.24 -17.53 -43.18
C LEU A 75 -9.44 -16.01 -43.32
N GLU A 76 -10.41 -15.56 -44.11
CA GLU A 76 -10.76 -14.13 -44.27
C GLU A 76 -11.27 -13.53 -42.95
N GLU A 77 -12.14 -14.22 -42.23
CA GLU A 77 -12.59 -13.82 -40.89
C GLU A 77 -11.42 -13.71 -39.90
N LYS A 78 -10.49 -14.67 -39.93
CA LYS A 78 -9.30 -14.66 -39.07
C LYS A 78 -8.33 -13.54 -39.45
N ALA A 79 -8.13 -13.28 -40.74
CA ALA A 79 -7.31 -12.16 -41.21
C ALA A 79 -7.93 -10.82 -40.79
N ALA A 80 -9.25 -10.65 -40.94
CA ALA A 80 -9.96 -9.46 -40.49
C ALA A 80 -9.81 -9.24 -38.98
N LYS A 81 -9.93 -10.30 -38.19
CA LYS A 81 -9.69 -10.25 -36.75
C LYS A 81 -8.24 -9.87 -36.42
N ILE A 82 -7.24 -10.48 -37.07
CA ILE A 82 -5.82 -10.16 -36.83
C ILE A 82 -5.53 -8.69 -37.20
N ARG A 83 -6.13 -8.16 -38.26
CA ARG A 83 -6.01 -6.73 -38.61
C ARG A 83 -6.61 -5.84 -37.53
N GLN A 84 -7.78 -6.19 -37.01
CA GLN A 84 -8.40 -5.46 -35.90
C GLN A 84 -7.54 -5.52 -34.63
N ASP A 85 -7.01 -6.69 -34.28
CA ASP A 85 -6.11 -6.87 -33.14
C ASP A 85 -4.81 -6.05 -33.31
N LEU A 86 -4.27 -5.93 -34.53
CA LEU A 86 -3.13 -5.07 -34.85
C LEU A 86 -3.46 -3.57 -34.73
N VAL A 87 -4.67 -3.15 -35.07
CA VAL A 87 -5.14 -1.76 -34.87
C VAL A 87 -5.27 -1.44 -33.38
N ASN A 88 -5.76 -2.39 -32.57
CA ASN A 88 -5.92 -2.24 -31.13
C ASN A 88 -4.61 -2.47 -30.34
N ALA A 89 -3.56 -2.99 -31.00
CA ALA A 89 -2.29 -3.34 -30.35
C ALA A 89 -1.66 -2.22 -29.50
N PRO A 90 -1.71 -0.93 -29.87
CA PRO A 90 -1.16 0.13 -29.03
C PRO A 90 -1.91 0.30 -27.70
N GLU A 91 -3.23 0.16 -27.70
CA GLU A 91 -4.04 0.22 -26.48
C GLU A 91 -3.78 -1.02 -25.61
N GLU A 92 -3.74 -2.21 -26.21
CA GLU A 92 -3.39 -3.44 -25.48
C GLU A 92 -1.98 -3.41 -24.87
N ALA A 93 -1.01 -2.83 -25.58
CA ALA A 93 0.36 -2.68 -25.10
C ALA A 93 0.42 -1.73 -23.89
N ARG A 94 -0.29 -0.61 -23.94
CA ARG A 94 -0.44 0.32 -22.80
C ARG A 94 -1.05 -0.39 -21.60
N ASP A 95 -2.17 -1.08 -21.81
CA ASP A 95 -2.87 -1.80 -20.76
C ASP A 95 -2.00 -2.87 -20.07
N LYS A 96 -1.15 -3.56 -20.84
CA LYS A 96 -0.21 -4.55 -20.30
C LYS A 96 0.95 -3.91 -19.55
N ALA A 97 1.54 -2.84 -20.09
CA ALA A 97 2.60 -2.10 -19.42
C ALA A 97 2.12 -1.55 -18.08
N ASP A 98 0.94 -0.93 -18.06
CA ASP A 98 0.35 -0.35 -16.85
C ASP A 98 0.05 -1.42 -15.80
N ARG A 99 -0.43 -2.59 -16.22
CA ARG A 99 -0.62 -3.74 -15.31
C ARG A 99 0.70 -4.20 -14.69
N GLN A 100 1.77 -4.32 -15.49
CA GLN A 100 3.06 -4.74 -14.94
C GLN A 100 3.63 -3.69 -13.98
N PHE A 101 3.48 -2.42 -14.31
CA PHE A 101 3.92 -1.31 -13.47
C PHE A 101 3.22 -1.33 -12.11
N LEU A 102 1.89 -1.48 -12.09
CA LEU A 102 1.12 -1.59 -10.84
C LEU A 102 1.52 -2.80 -10.01
N LEU A 103 1.71 -3.97 -10.65
CA LEU A 103 2.17 -5.17 -9.95
C LEU A 103 3.55 -4.97 -9.32
N GLN A 104 4.43 -4.21 -9.96
CA GLN A 104 5.73 -3.88 -9.41
C GLN A 104 5.60 -2.96 -8.20
N GLU A 105 4.73 -1.95 -8.27
CA GLU A 105 4.45 -1.07 -7.12
C GLU A 105 3.81 -1.81 -5.95
N GLU A 106 2.85 -2.70 -6.22
CA GLU A 106 2.23 -3.53 -5.18
C GLU A 106 3.28 -4.37 -4.43
N ARG A 107 4.24 -4.95 -5.15
CA ARG A 107 5.36 -5.68 -4.53
C ARG A 107 6.22 -4.77 -3.66
N LEU A 108 6.53 -3.56 -4.11
CA LEU A 108 7.32 -2.62 -3.32
C LEU A 108 6.61 -2.21 -2.03
N VAL A 109 5.28 -2.01 -2.09
CA VAL A 109 4.46 -1.72 -0.90
C VAL A 109 4.44 -2.92 0.05
N GLU A 110 4.26 -4.13 -0.46
CA GLU A 110 4.29 -5.37 0.34
C GLU A 110 5.66 -5.60 1.00
N GLU A 111 6.75 -5.35 0.29
CA GLU A 111 8.09 -5.42 0.85
C GLU A 111 8.30 -4.40 1.98
N ARG A 112 7.73 -3.20 1.83
CA ARG A 112 7.78 -2.17 2.88
C ARG A 112 6.96 -2.59 4.10
N GLU A 113 5.74 -3.07 3.91
CA GLU A 113 4.88 -3.61 4.98
C GLU A 113 5.58 -4.74 5.73
N ALA A 114 6.19 -5.68 4.99
CA ALA A 114 6.92 -6.80 5.56
C ALA A 114 8.10 -6.32 6.42
N ARG A 115 8.88 -5.34 5.92
CA ARG A 115 10.00 -4.74 6.66
C ARG A 115 9.54 -4.03 7.93
N GLU A 116 8.46 -3.24 7.88
CA GLU A 116 7.93 -2.55 9.06
C GLU A 116 7.43 -3.54 10.13
N VAL A 117 6.76 -4.62 9.70
CA VAL A 117 6.35 -5.69 10.60
C VAL A 117 7.55 -6.42 11.21
N GLU A 118 8.58 -6.72 10.43
CA GLU A 118 9.80 -7.37 10.92
C GLU A 118 10.53 -6.52 11.97
N ILE A 119 10.73 -5.23 11.69
CA ILE A 119 11.32 -4.27 12.65
C ILE A 119 10.47 -4.23 13.93
N TRP A 120 9.15 -4.13 13.80
CA TRP A 120 8.25 -4.10 14.96
C TRP A 120 8.33 -5.40 15.78
N ARG A 121 8.49 -6.57 15.16
CA ARG A 121 8.65 -7.84 15.88
C ARG A 121 9.94 -7.88 16.70
N HIS A 122 11.03 -7.35 16.15
CA HIS A 122 12.29 -7.23 16.89
C HIS A 122 12.20 -6.24 18.06
N GLN A 123 11.51 -5.11 17.86
CA GLN A 123 11.25 -4.15 18.94
C GLN A 123 10.37 -4.74 20.03
N LEU A 124 9.27 -5.43 19.65
CA LEU A 124 8.40 -6.14 20.57
C LEU A 124 9.16 -7.18 21.39
N LYS A 125 10.08 -7.93 20.77
CA LYS A 125 10.95 -8.88 21.48
C LYS A 125 11.77 -8.14 22.56
N ALA A 126 12.41 -7.04 22.20
CA ALA A 126 13.21 -6.25 23.14
C ALA A 126 12.36 -5.71 24.30
N ASP A 127 11.19 -5.14 23.99
CA ASP A 127 10.23 -4.65 24.98
C ASP A 127 9.78 -5.77 25.95
N LEU A 128 9.52 -6.98 25.45
CA LEU A 128 9.12 -8.13 26.27
C LEU A 128 10.25 -8.62 27.16
N LEU A 129 11.49 -8.64 26.68
CA LEU A 129 12.65 -9.03 27.48
C LEU A 129 12.95 -8.02 28.60
N GLU A 130 12.86 -6.71 28.30
CA GLU A 130 12.97 -5.65 29.31
C GLU A 130 11.87 -5.79 30.36
N MET A 131 10.61 -5.94 29.93
CA MET A 131 9.48 -6.17 30.81
C MET A 131 9.69 -7.38 31.72
N ILE A 132 10.20 -8.51 31.21
CA ILE A 132 10.49 -9.69 32.05
C ILE A 132 11.56 -9.35 33.09
N ALA A 133 12.66 -8.71 32.68
CA ALA A 133 13.78 -8.40 33.56
C ALA A 133 13.41 -7.42 34.69
N GLU A 134 12.47 -6.50 34.45
CA GLU A 134 11.97 -5.55 35.45
C GLU A 134 11.09 -6.18 36.55
N GLN A 135 10.74 -7.47 36.44
CA GLN A 135 9.87 -8.11 37.44
C GLN A 135 10.65 -8.54 38.69
N GLU A 136 10.38 -7.90 39.82
CA GLU A 136 11.07 -8.14 41.10
C GLU A 136 10.34 -9.12 42.04
N ASP A 137 9.18 -9.65 41.64
CA ASP A 137 8.42 -10.61 42.47
C ASP A 137 7.86 -11.77 41.65
N PHE A 138 7.71 -12.93 42.30
CA PHE A 138 7.23 -14.17 41.68
C PHE A 138 5.90 -14.00 40.93
N TYR A 139 4.93 -13.31 41.52
CA TYR A 139 3.59 -13.18 40.95
C TYR A 139 3.62 -12.30 39.70
N SER A 140 4.33 -11.17 39.76
CA SER A 140 4.53 -10.27 38.62
C SER A 140 5.35 -10.93 37.50
N ALA A 141 6.37 -11.73 37.85
CA ALA A 141 7.13 -12.53 36.90
C ALA A 141 6.25 -13.60 36.21
N THR A 142 5.34 -14.28 36.93
CA THR A 142 4.36 -15.17 36.28
C THR A 142 3.35 -14.42 35.41
N ASP A 143 2.93 -13.23 35.82
CA ASP A 143 1.97 -12.39 35.08
C ASP A 143 2.51 -11.91 33.73
N ALA A 144 3.82 -11.78 33.56
CA ALA A 144 4.45 -11.49 32.28
C ALA A 144 4.06 -12.51 31.19
N ALA A 145 3.76 -13.76 31.56
CA ALA A 145 3.28 -14.78 30.62
C ALA A 145 1.96 -14.39 29.94
N ILE A 146 1.11 -13.59 30.59
CA ILE A 146 -0.16 -13.11 30.04
C ILE A 146 0.08 -12.12 28.90
N ALA A 147 1.02 -11.18 29.09
CA ALA A 147 1.41 -10.24 28.04
C ALA A 147 2.08 -10.95 26.85
N ILE A 148 2.98 -11.91 27.11
CA ILE A 148 3.70 -12.65 26.07
C ILE A 148 2.73 -13.53 25.25
N LYS A 149 1.70 -14.10 25.88
CA LYS A 149 0.76 -15.04 25.23
C LYS A 149 0.05 -14.44 24.01
N GLY A 150 -0.21 -13.12 24.01
CA GLY A 150 -0.82 -12.41 22.89
C GLY A 150 0.05 -12.30 21.64
N HIS A 151 1.35 -12.57 21.76
CA HIS A 151 2.36 -12.30 20.72
C HIS A 151 3.10 -13.56 20.21
N VAL A 152 2.62 -14.76 20.55
CA VAL A 152 3.28 -16.03 20.20
C VAL A 152 3.54 -16.18 18.70
N SER A 153 2.56 -15.83 17.85
CA SER A 153 2.72 -15.90 16.39
C SER A 153 3.83 -14.99 15.88
N ASP A 154 3.95 -13.79 16.45
CA ASP A 154 4.92 -12.79 16.03
C ASP A 154 6.34 -13.15 16.50
N LEU A 155 6.47 -13.69 17.72
CA LEU A 155 7.75 -14.20 18.23
C LEU A 155 8.23 -15.42 17.44
N LYS A 156 7.33 -16.32 17.04
CA LYS A 156 7.66 -17.47 16.18
C LYS A 156 8.16 -17.03 14.81
N ALA A 157 7.56 -15.98 14.23
CA ALA A 157 7.93 -15.49 12.91
C ALA A 157 9.38 -14.99 12.82
N ILE A 158 9.97 -14.54 13.94
CA ILE A 158 11.39 -14.14 14.04
C ILE A 158 12.26 -15.17 14.80
N GLY A 159 11.73 -16.35 15.11
CA GLY A 159 12.47 -17.39 15.85
C GLY A 159 12.83 -17.04 17.29
N ALA A 160 12.17 -16.06 17.91
CA ALA A 160 12.54 -15.53 19.24
C ALA A 160 11.71 -16.10 20.40
N LEU A 161 10.72 -16.96 20.14
CA LEU A 161 9.83 -17.49 21.18
C LEU A 161 10.60 -18.26 22.26
N GLU A 162 11.61 -19.04 21.87
CA GLU A 162 12.36 -19.90 22.78
C GLU A 162 13.13 -19.07 23.80
N GLU A 163 13.92 -18.11 23.31
CA GLU A 163 14.68 -17.17 24.13
C GLU A 163 13.79 -16.40 25.12
N VAL A 164 12.65 -15.86 24.66
CA VAL A 164 11.72 -15.13 25.54
C VAL A 164 11.15 -16.03 26.64
N VAL A 165 10.81 -17.28 26.31
CA VAL A 165 10.29 -18.24 27.29
C VAL A 165 11.37 -18.69 28.28
N ASP A 166 12.61 -18.88 27.82
CA ASP A 166 13.73 -19.23 28.69
C ASP A 166 14.04 -18.11 29.69
N VAL A 167 14.10 -16.86 29.23
CA VAL A 167 14.30 -15.70 30.10
C VAL A 167 13.14 -15.56 31.09
N LEU A 168 11.90 -15.76 30.66
CA LEU A 168 10.73 -15.79 31.56
C LEU A 168 10.84 -16.87 32.63
N MET A 169 11.22 -18.10 32.26
CA MET A 169 11.36 -19.20 33.22
C MET A 169 12.45 -18.89 34.25
N ASN A 170 13.59 -18.34 33.80
CA ASN A 170 14.68 -17.96 34.69
C ASN A 170 14.24 -16.88 35.68
N GLN A 171 13.57 -15.83 35.19
CA GLN A 171 13.06 -14.76 36.06
C GLN A 171 12.07 -15.28 37.12
N ILE A 172 11.16 -16.17 36.74
CA ILE A 172 10.21 -16.78 37.68
C ILE A 172 10.94 -17.59 38.75
N ASN A 173 11.96 -18.36 38.33
CA ASN A 173 12.73 -19.21 39.24
C ASN A 173 13.62 -18.39 40.18
N GLU A 174 14.23 -17.30 39.71
CA GLU A 174 15.07 -16.40 40.51
C GLU A 174 14.26 -15.71 41.62
N ASN A 175 13.00 -15.37 41.33
CA ASN A 175 12.10 -14.72 42.30
C ASN A 175 11.25 -15.73 43.11
N SER A 176 11.51 -17.04 42.98
CA SER A 176 10.82 -18.06 43.78
C SER A 176 11.61 -18.38 45.06
N GLU A 177 11.34 -17.63 46.12
CA GLU A 177 12.07 -17.74 47.40
C GLU A 177 11.81 -19.07 48.15
N THR A 178 10.66 -19.73 47.94
CA THR A 178 10.17 -20.80 48.83
C THR A 178 10.06 -22.19 48.21
N GLU A 179 10.02 -22.35 46.89
CA GLU A 179 9.69 -23.64 46.24
C GLU A 179 10.78 -24.22 45.31
N GLY A 180 11.95 -23.57 45.19
CA GLY A 180 12.97 -23.98 44.22
C GLY A 180 12.52 -23.73 42.77
N PRO A 181 13.13 -24.35 41.73
CA PRO A 181 12.78 -24.04 40.34
C PRO A 181 11.39 -24.59 39.97
N VAL A 182 10.39 -23.71 40.02
CA VAL A 182 8.96 -23.95 39.73
C VAL A 182 8.68 -23.98 38.22
N ALA A 183 9.36 -23.14 37.44
CA ALA A 183 9.24 -23.07 35.99
C ALA A 183 10.27 -24.00 35.33
N ARG A 184 9.79 -25.00 34.60
CA ARG A 184 10.63 -25.94 33.84
C ARG A 184 10.04 -26.13 32.45
N LEU A 185 10.90 -26.43 31.47
CA LEU A 185 10.48 -26.76 30.12
C LEU A 185 9.54 -27.98 30.14
N ARG A 186 8.33 -27.81 29.59
CA ARG A 186 7.29 -28.83 29.48
C ARG A 186 6.96 -29.04 28.01
N GLY A 187 7.66 -29.98 27.37
CA GLY A 187 7.50 -30.25 25.94
C GLY A 187 8.07 -29.11 25.11
N THR A 188 7.21 -28.31 24.48
CA THR A 188 7.64 -27.14 23.68
C THR A 188 7.62 -25.83 24.47
N HIS A 189 8.36 -24.82 24.00
CA HIS A 189 8.33 -23.46 24.58
C HIS A 189 6.90 -22.86 24.60
N GLU A 190 6.07 -23.16 23.60
CA GLU A 190 4.67 -22.73 23.55
C GLU A 190 3.78 -23.45 24.58
N GLN A 191 3.97 -24.76 24.76
CA GLN A 191 3.28 -25.53 25.80
C GLN A 191 3.66 -25.05 27.19
N THR A 192 4.95 -24.77 27.39
CA THR A 192 5.51 -24.21 28.63
C THR A 192 4.92 -22.84 28.93
N LEU A 193 4.91 -21.93 27.95
CA LEU A 193 4.28 -20.61 28.09
C LEU A 193 2.78 -20.73 28.40
N SER A 194 2.07 -21.65 27.75
CA SER A 194 0.63 -21.87 28.01
C SER A 194 0.37 -22.38 29.43
N PHE A 195 1.28 -23.22 29.96
CA PHE A 195 1.21 -23.68 31.33
C PHE A 195 1.42 -22.52 32.32
N ILE A 196 2.46 -21.70 32.12
CA ILE A 196 2.76 -20.55 32.98
C ILE A 196 1.61 -19.53 32.91
N TYR A 197 1.07 -19.27 31.71
CA TYR A 197 -0.10 -18.42 31.49
C TYR A 197 -1.30 -18.87 32.33
N ASN A 198 -1.65 -20.16 32.32
CA ASN A 198 -2.75 -20.68 33.12
C ASN A 198 -2.48 -20.53 34.62
N LYS A 199 -1.23 -20.72 35.05
CA LYS A 199 -0.82 -20.51 36.45
C LYS A 199 -0.90 -19.04 36.87
N ALA A 200 -0.55 -18.11 35.98
CA ALA A 200 -0.69 -16.68 36.22
C ALA A 200 -2.17 -16.30 36.42
N LEU A 201 -3.08 -16.82 35.57
CA LEU A 201 -4.53 -16.62 35.74
C LEU A 201 -5.06 -17.20 37.05
N GLU A 202 -4.61 -18.41 37.44
CA GLU A 202 -4.95 -19.01 38.73
C GLU A 202 -4.47 -18.13 39.90
N ASN A 203 -3.26 -17.58 39.82
CA ASN A 203 -2.69 -16.71 40.85
C ASN A 203 -3.46 -15.39 40.97
N ARG A 204 -3.82 -14.75 39.84
CA ARG A 204 -4.68 -13.55 39.82
C ARG A 204 -6.05 -13.79 40.45
N SER A 205 -6.60 -14.99 40.32
CA SER A 205 -7.89 -15.33 40.95
C SER A 205 -7.82 -15.48 42.47
N ARG A 206 -6.61 -15.69 43.03
CA ARG A 206 -6.37 -15.93 44.46
C ARG A 206 -5.87 -14.70 45.20
N VAL A 207 -5.29 -13.73 44.49
CA VAL A 207 -4.65 -12.54 45.07
C VAL A 207 -5.26 -11.29 44.44
N ASP A 208 -5.83 -10.42 45.26
CA ASP A 208 -6.46 -9.17 44.82
C ASP A 208 -5.37 -8.11 44.56
N ARG A 209 -4.74 -8.19 43.39
CA ARG A 209 -3.67 -7.28 42.94
C ARG A 209 -4.05 -6.64 41.59
N PRO A 210 -3.80 -5.34 41.39
CA PRO A 210 -4.04 -4.73 40.08
C PRO A 210 -3.07 -5.32 39.05
N PRO A 211 -3.58 -5.80 37.88
CA PRO A 211 -2.73 -6.36 36.84
C PRO A 211 -1.97 -5.24 36.15
N ASN A 212 -0.66 -5.13 36.42
CA ASN A 212 0.15 -4.00 35.91
C ASN A 212 1.35 -4.41 35.04
N VAL A 213 1.42 -5.68 34.62
CA VAL A 213 2.49 -6.15 33.75
C VAL A 213 2.09 -5.94 32.30
N GLN A 214 2.66 -4.90 31.68
CA GLN A 214 2.54 -4.60 30.26
C GLN A 214 3.91 -4.27 29.68
N PRO A 215 4.20 -4.67 28.43
CA PRO A 215 5.45 -4.34 27.80
C PRO A 215 5.54 -2.83 27.58
N PRO A 216 6.69 -2.19 27.87
CA PRO A 216 6.90 -0.80 27.50
C PRO A 216 6.77 -0.67 25.97
N THR A 217 6.24 0.45 25.49
CA THR A 217 6.22 0.78 24.05
C THR A 217 7.29 1.81 23.71
N ARG A 218 8.41 1.82 24.43
CA ARG A 218 9.47 2.84 24.26
C ARG A 218 10.05 2.84 22.84
N HIS A 219 10.07 1.67 22.22
CA HIS A 219 10.64 1.49 20.88
C HIS A 219 9.62 1.58 19.74
N ARG A 220 8.32 1.74 20.04
CA ARG A 220 7.23 1.67 19.05
C ARG A 220 6.10 2.67 19.32
N LYS A 221 5.51 3.21 18.25
CA LYS A 221 4.37 4.14 18.35
C LYS A 221 3.11 3.51 18.96
N SER A 222 2.98 2.18 18.87
CA SER A 222 1.84 1.45 19.42
C SER A 222 2.19 0.00 19.75
N GLU A 223 1.45 -0.58 20.69
CA GLU A 223 1.53 -2.00 21.04
C GLU A 223 0.98 -2.91 19.92
N ARG A 224 0.11 -2.38 19.06
CA ARG A 224 -0.47 -3.13 17.94
C ARG A 224 0.53 -3.31 16.81
N ARG A 225 0.35 -4.40 16.06
CA ARG A 225 1.10 -4.67 14.83
C ARG A 225 0.89 -3.52 13.85
N PRO A 226 1.97 -2.96 13.24
CA PRO A 226 1.84 -1.90 12.26
C PRO A 226 1.12 -2.42 11.02
N SER A 227 0.25 -1.58 10.49
CA SER A 227 -0.37 -1.73 9.18
C SER A 227 -0.34 -0.37 8.52
N LEU A 228 0.02 -0.34 7.24
CA LEU A 228 0.04 0.92 6.49
C LEU A 228 -1.38 1.50 6.48
N TYR A 229 -1.45 2.82 6.60
CA TYR A 229 -2.67 3.63 6.44
C TYR A 229 -3.81 3.42 7.46
N THR A 230 -3.69 2.53 8.44
CA THR A 230 -4.75 2.31 9.47
C THR A 230 -5.05 3.53 10.34
N ASP A 231 -4.09 4.45 10.45
CA ASP A 231 -4.23 5.72 11.17
C ASP A 231 -4.91 6.81 10.33
N LEU A 232 -5.20 6.54 9.05
CA LEU A 232 -5.86 7.50 8.17
C LEU A 232 -7.37 7.50 8.36
N GLU A 233 -7.91 8.72 8.44
CA GLU A 233 -9.34 8.99 8.52
C GLU A 233 -9.64 10.26 7.73
N GLY A 234 -10.77 10.24 7.02
CA GLY A 234 -11.27 11.41 6.30
C GLY A 234 -11.93 11.04 4.98
N LYS A 235 -12.53 12.04 4.33
CA LYS A 235 -13.17 11.87 3.02
C LYS A 235 -12.26 12.34 1.91
N VAL A 236 -11.90 11.45 0.99
CA VAL A 236 -11.03 11.72 -0.15
C VAL A 236 -11.81 11.61 -1.44
N LEU A 237 -11.72 12.65 -2.27
CA LEU A 237 -12.23 12.62 -3.64
C LEU A 237 -11.06 12.56 -4.61
N VAL A 238 -11.13 11.65 -5.58
CA VAL A 238 -10.13 11.52 -6.64
C VAL A 238 -10.81 11.67 -8.00
N PHE A 239 -10.25 12.53 -8.84
CA PHE A 239 -10.68 12.74 -10.22
C PHE A 239 -9.55 12.31 -11.16
N GLY A 240 -9.83 11.49 -12.16
CA GLY A 240 -8.84 11.01 -13.12
C GLY A 240 -8.34 9.60 -12.85
N GLY A 241 -7.23 9.19 -13.48
CA GLY A 241 -6.75 7.81 -13.39
C GLY A 241 -7.63 6.80 -14.16
N HIS A 242 -7.43 5.52 -13.88
CA HIS A 242 -8.16 4.40 -14.51
C HIS A 242 -8.65 3.40 -13.44
N ASP A 243 -9.62 2.55 -13.77
CA ASP A 243 -10.33 1.70 -12.80
C ASP A 243 -9.41 0.72 -12.04
N ARG A 244 -8.33 0.25 -12.67
CA ARG A 244 -7.34 -0.62 -11.99
C ARG A 244 -6.56 0.12 -10.88
N LEU A 245 -6.22 1.38 -11.08
CA LEU A 245 -5.51 2.21 -10.11
C LEU A 245 -6.44 2.51 -8.93
N GLU A 246 -7.71 2.83 -9.23
CA GLU A 246 -8.74 2.95 -8.19
C GLU A 246 -8.82 1.66 -7.35
N SER A 247 -8.95 0.51 -8.00
CA SER A 247 -9.10 -0.78 -7.31
C SER A 247 -7.89 -1.11 -6.42
N ALA A 248 -6.67 -0.83 -6.89
CA ALA A 248 -5.43 -1.05 -6.15
C ALA A 248 -5.36 -0.14 -4.90
N VAL A 249 -5.61 1.16 -5.06
CA VAL A 249 -5.63 2.13 -3.95
C VAL A 249 -6.73 1.79 -2.93
N ARG A 250 -7.95 1.49 -3.40
CA ARG A 250 -9.08 1.13 -2.53
C ARG A 250 -8.78 -0.14 -1.73
N THR A 251 -8.07 -1.10 -2.31
CA THR A 251 -7.67 -2.33 -1.60
C THR A 251 -6.67 -2.04 -0.48
N ARG A 252 -5.70 -1.15 -0.71
CA ARG A 252 -4.70 -0.76 0.30
C ARG A 252 -5.28 0.10 1.43
N LEU A 253 -6.32 0.88 1.15
CA LEU A 253 -7.01 1.70 2.14
C LEU A 253 -8.17 0.97 2.83
N ARG A 254 -8.36 -0.34 2.59
CA ARG A 254 -9.53 -1.09 3.12
C ARG A 254 -9.64 -1.07 4.64
N ASP A 255 -8.50 -1.17 5.32
CA ASP A 255 -8.45 -1.23 6.79
C ASP A 255 -8.30 0.17 7.42
N SER A 256 -8.36 1.23 6.61
CA SER A 256 -8.37 2.62 7.06
C SER A 256 -9.80 3.16 7.23
N CYS A 257 -9.95 4.26 7.97
CA CYS A 257 -11.23 4.97 8.10
C CYS A 257 -11.45 5.98 6.95
N VAL A 258 -10.81 5.77 5.79
CA VAL A 258 -10.91 6.67 4.65
C VAL A 258 -12.17 6.39 3.82
N SER A 259 -13.00 7.41 3.63
CA SER A 259 -14.11 7.38 2.68
C SER A 259 -13.63 7.85 1.31
N LEU A 260 -13.38 6.90 0.39
CA LEU A 260 -12.87 7.15 -0.95
C LEU A 260 -13.99 7.15 -2.01
N SER A 261 -14.18 8.30 -2.67
CA SER A 261 -15.00 8.44 -3.87
C SER A 261 -14.13 8.81 -5.06
N TRP A 262 -14.31 8.12 -6.19
CA TRP A 262 -13.43 8.24 -7.35
C TRP A 262 -14.24 8.44 -8.63
N ALA A 263 -13.79 9.35 -9.49
CA ALA A 263 -14.32 9.56 -10.83
C ALA A 263 -13.24 9.30 -11.90
N THR A 264 -13.33 8.17 -12.58
CA THR A 264 -12.49 7.84 -13.75
C THR A 264 -13.18 8.26 -15.05
N GLU A 265 -12.41 8.35 -16.14
CA GLU A 265 -12.96 8.60 -17.46
C GLU A 265 -13.89 7.45 -17.91
N GLN A 266 -13.50 6.21 -17.58
CA GLN A 266 -14.24 4.97 -17.88
C GLN A 266 -15.61 4.93 -17.18
N GLY A 267 -15.71 5.49 -15.96
CA GLY A 267 -16.97 5.62 -15.22
C GLY A 267 -17.96 6.64 -15.82
N GLY A 268 -17.50 7.51 -16.72
CA GLY A 268 -18.34 8.45 -17.45
C GLY A 268 -18.86 9.64 -16.61
N LEU A 269 -19.56 10.55 -17.31
CA LEU A 269 -19.94 11.87 -16.78
C LEU A 269 -20.94 11.82 -15.61
N GLN A 270 -21.72 10.76 -15.48
CA GLN A 270 -22.69 10.61 -14.38
C GLN A 270 -21.98 10.35 -13.04
N LEU A 271 -21.01 9.42 -13.03
CA LEU A 271 -20.18 9.17 -11.84
C LEU A 271 -19.37 10.42 -11.48
N ALA A 272 -18.81 11.12 -12.47
CA ALA A 272 -18.13 12.39 -12.24
C ALA A 272 -19.04 13.42 -11.55
N ALA A 273 -20.29 13.59 -11.99
CA ALA A 273 -21.25 14.50 -11.35
C ALA A 273 -21.59 14.10 -9.90
N GLN A 274 -21.67 12.79 -9.62
CA GLN A 274 -21.91 12.30 -8.27
C GLN A 274 -20.73 12.57 -7.34
N VAL A 275 -19.50 12.42 -7.81
CA VAL A 275 -18.29 12.74 -7.03
C VAL A 275 -18.15 14.26 -6.85
N GLU A 276 -18.46 15.05 -7.88
CA GLU A 276 -18.49 16.52 -7.81
C GLU A 276 -19.44 17.03 -6.73
N SER A 277 -20.61 16.41 -6.57
CA SER A 277 -21.59 16.80 -5.54
C SER A 277 -21.05 16.67 -4.10
N GLN A 278 -19.97 15.91 -3.92
CA GLN A 278 -19.36 15.64 -2.63
C GLN A 278 -18.21 16.59 -2.29
N ILE A 279 -17.75 17.43 -3.23
CA ILE A 279 -16.63 18.38 -3.07
C ILE A 279 -16.75 19.24 -1.79
N PRO A 280 -17.92 19.80 -1.44
CA PRO A 280 -18.04 20.64 -0.24
C PRO A 280 -17.74 19.91 1.07
N LYS A 281 -17.87 18.58 1.09
CA LYS A 281 -17.67 17.73 2.27
C LYS A 281 -16.34 16.97 2.26
N ALA A 282 -15.51 17.21 1.24
CA ALA A 282 -14.26 16.50 1.07
C ALA A 282 -13.18 17.05 2.02
N GLU A 283 -12.41 16.16 2.62
CA GLU A 283 -11.23 16.52 3.40
C GLU A 283 -9.97 16.55 2.55
N LEU A 284 -9.96 15.87 1.41
CA LEU A 284 -8.87 15.93 0.44
C LEU A 284 -9.47 15.75 -0.96
N ILE A 285 -8.98 16.55 -1.91
CA ILE A 285 -9.40 16.46 -3.31
C ILE A 285 -8.15 16.35 -4.17
N LEU A 286 -8.04 15.23 -4.89
CA LEU A 286 -6.90 14.93 -5.75
C LEU A 286 -7.36 14.87 -7.20
N ILE A 287 -6.58 15.47 -8.10
CA ILE A 287 -6.80 15.45 -9.54
C ILE A 287 -5.60 14.77 -10.19
N VAL A 288 -5.80 13.55 -10.68
CA VAL A 288 -4.77 12.67 -11.23
C VAL A 288 -4.67 12.86 -12.73
N THR A 289 -3.64 13.57 -13.20
CA THR A 289 -3.52 13.98 -14.61
C THR A 289 -2.68 13.04 -15.47
N GLY A 290 -2.08 11.98 -14.90
CA GLY A 290 -1.28 11.01 -15.67
C GLY A 290 -2.07 10.22 -16.72
N TYR A 291 -3.39 10.15 -16.56
CA TYR A 291 -4.33 9.44 -17.45
C TYR A 291 -5.63 10.20 -17.73
N ALA A 292 -5.89 11.30 -17.04
CA ALA A 292 -7.19 11.95 -17.15
C ALA A 292 -7.35 12.69 -18.47
N SER A 293 -8.53 12.57 -19.07
CA SER A 293 -8.96 13.52 -20.10
C SER A 293 -8.94 14.96 -19.56
N HIS A 294 -8.55 15.89 -20.44
CA HIS A 294 -8.57 17.32 -20.14
C HIS A 294 -9.96 17.78 -19.67
N SER A 295 -11.04 17.19 -20.21
CA SER A 295 -12.41 17.55 -19.86
C SER A 295 -12.78 17.20 -18.40
N LEU A 296 -12.38 16.03 -17.90
CA LEU A 296 -12.65 15.65 -16.51
C LEU A 296 -11.80 16.47 -15.53
N THR A 297 -10.55 16.77 -15.92
CA THR A 297 -9.62 17.61 -15.16
C THR A 297 -10.15 19.04 -15.02
N GLU A 298 -10.52 19.68 -16.13
CA GLU A 298 -11.04 21.05 -16.15
C GLU A 298 -12.32 21.17 -15.33
N ARG A 299 -13.24 20.23 -15.50
CA ARG A 299 -14.52 20.22 -14.80
C ARG A 299 -14.35 20.05 -13.28
N ALA A 300 -13.42 19.20 -12.85
CA ALA A 300 -13.08 19.04 -11.43
C ALA A 300 -12.49 20.34 -10.86
N ILE A 301 -11.57 21.00 -11.59
CA ILE A 301 -10.96 22.28 -11.20
C ILE A 301 -12.03 23.37 -11.07
N GLU A 302 -12.91 23.51 -12.05
CA GLU A 302 -14.01 24.49 -12.02
C GLU A 302 -14.95 24.25 -10.84
N SER A 303 -15.27 22.99 -10.56
CA SER A 303 -16.13 22.62 -9.43
C SER A 303 -15.46 22.96 -8.10
N CYS A 304 -14.17 22.66 -7.93
CA CYS A 304 -13.43 23.01 -6.72
C CYS A 304 -13.36 24.54 -6.52
N LYS A 305 -13.11 25.31 -7.59
CA LYS A 305 -13.14 26.77 -7.56
C LYS A 305 -14.51 27.31 -7.17
N ARG A 306 -15.59 26.74 -7.72
CA ARG A 306 -16.98 27.12 -7.40
C ARG A 306 -17.31 26.93 -5.92
N TYR A 307 -16.82 25.86 -5.31
CA TYR A 307 -17.05 25.57 -3.90
C TYR A 307 -15.97 26.11 -2.96
N GLY A 308 -14.96 26.83 -3.48
CA GLY A 308 -13.86 27.38 -2.69
C GLY A 308 -12.99 26.32 -1.99
N GLN A 309 -12.94 25.08 -2.51
CA GLN A 309 -12.19 23.98 -1.91
C GLN A 309 -10.80 23.85 -2.55
N PRO A 310 -9.73 23.73 -1.75
CA PRO A 310 -8.39 23.49 -2.28
C PRO A 310 -8.27 22.05 -2.79
N TYR A 311 -7.60 21.91 -3.94
CA TYR A 311 -7.34 20.65 -4.62
C TYR A 311 -5.85 20.52 -4.93
N GLU A 312 -5.39 19.28 -5.08
CA GLU A 312 -4.02 18.95 -5.45
C GLU A 312 -4.00 18.27 -6.81
N ILE A 313 -3.13 18.73 -7.70
CA ILE A 313 -2.91 18.09 -9.00
C ILE A 313 -1.71 17.16 -8.87
N ILE A 314 -1.93 15.88 -9.12
CA ILE A 314 -0.90 14.85 -9.08
C ILE A 314 -0.72 14.29 -10.47
N ASN A 315 0.43 14.57 -11.08
CA ASN A 315 0.82 13.91 -12.31
C ASN A 315 1.44 12.55 -11.98
N THR A 316 0.58 11.55 -11.79
CA THR A 316 0.99 10.17 -11.53
C THR A 316 0.13 9.19 -12.31
N THR A 317 0.78 8.10 -12.69
CA THR A 317 0.14 6.88 -13.17
C THR A 317 0.25 5.74 -12.15
N GLY A 318 1.07 5.93 -11.11
CA GLY A 318 1.42 4.93 -10.12
C GLY A 318 0.62 5.05 -8.82
N MET A 319 0.39 3.90 -8.21
CA MET A 319 -0.33 3.70 -6.94
C MET A 319 0.42 4.32 -5.76
N THR A 320 1.74 4.15 -5.69
CA THR A 320 2.53 4.50 -4.50
C THR A 320 2.47 6.00 -4.22
N ARG A 321 2.74 6.81 -5.25
CA ARG A 321 2.71 8.27 -5.17
C ARG A 321 1.31 8.79 -4.82
N LEU A 322 0.27 8.10 -5.26
CA LEU A 322 -1.11 8.47 -4.94
C LEU A 322 -1.44 8.14 -3.48
N LEU A 323 -1.03 6.98 -2.97
CA LEU A 323 -1.18 6.63 -1.56
C LEU A 323 -0.40 7.59 -0.64
N GLU A 324 0.81 7.99 -1.03
CA GLU A 324 1.62 8.97 -0.29
C GLU A 324 0.95 10.35 -0.26
N ALA A 325 0.35 10.79 -1.37
CA ALA A 325 -0.39 12.04 -1.41
C ALA A 325 -1.66 11.99 -0.54
N ILE A 326 -2.37 10.86 -0.54
CA ILE A 326 -3.51 10.65 0.37
C ILE A 326 -3.06 10.70 1.83
N GLU A 327 -2.00 9.98 2.17
CA GLU A 327 -1.47 9.91 3.53
C GLU A 327 -1.03 11.30 4.03
N SER A 328 -0.17 11.96 3.26
CA SER A 328 0.37 13.28 3.60
C SER A 328 -0.71 14.35 3.66
N GLY A 329 -1.62 14.37 2.68
CA GLY A 329 -2.72 15.32 2.62
C GLY A 329 -3.68 15.20 3.80
N LEU A 330 -4.10 13.98 4.15
CA LEU A 330 -4.97 13.73 5.30
C LEU A 330 -4.27 14.07 6.62
N LYS A 331 -3.01 13.64 6.81
CA LYS A 331 -2.24 13.96 8.02
C LYS A 331 -2.04 15.46 8.20
N ALA A 332 -1.71 16.19 7.13
CA ALA A 332 -1.57 17.65 7.15
C ALA A 332 -2.90 18.34 7.55
N ARG A 333 -4.03 17.89 6.99
CA ARG A 333 -5.36 18.45 7.32
C ARG A 333 -5.75 18.14 8.77
N GLN A 334 -5.47 16.93 9.26
CA GLN A 334 -5.72 16.57 10.66
C GLN A 334 -4.86 17.41 11.63
N LEU A 335 -3.58 17.63 11.30
CA LEU A 335 -2.71 18.53 12.07
C LEU A 335 -3.23 19.97 12.08
N ALA A 336 -3.65 20.50 10.92
CA ALA A 336 -4.21 21.84 10.83
C ALA A 336 -5.51 22.00 11.64
N LYS A 337 -6.38 20.98 11.66
CA LYS A 337 -7.58 20.97 12.51
C LYS A 337 -7.23 21.00 14.01
N ARG A 338 -6.25 20.19 14.43
CA ARG A 338 -5.76 20.17 15.83
C ARG A 338 -5.16 21.50 16.25
N TRP A 339 -4.43 22.18 15.34
CA TRP A 339 -3.87 23.48 15.62
C TRP A 339 -4.96 24.55 15.79
N LYS A 340 -5.98 24.59 14.92
CA LYS A 340 -7.08 25.57 15.02
C LYS A 340 -8.02 25.34 16.21
N ALA A 341 -7.98 24.15 16.82
CA ALA A 341 -8.80 23.79 17.97
C ALA A 341 -8.14 24.15 19.32
N ASN A 342 -6.85 24.47 19.30
CA ASN A 342 -6.10 25.08 20.40
C ASN A 342 -6.01 26.59 20.18
#